data_AF-A0A4Q3FVU1-F1
#
_entry.id   AF-A0A4Q3FVU1-F1
#
_cell.length_a   1.000
_cell.length_b   1.000
_cell.length_c   1.000
_cell.angle_alpha   90.00
_cell.angle_beta   90.00
_cell.angle_gamma   90.00
#
_symmetry.space_group_name_H-M   'P 1'
#
loop_
_entity.id
_entity.type
_entity.pdbx_description
1 polymer ?
#
loop_
_entity_poly.entity_id
_entity_poly.type
_entity_poly.pdbx_seq_one_letter_code
_entity_poly.pdbx_strand_id
1 'polypeptide(L)' 'MSVSTLLFEVGDYVVYPKHGVGRVIELQRSEIAGMQLELYVLRFEKEKMTLRVPTNKAEGVG' A
#
# COMPACT_ATOMS: atom_id res chain seq x y z
N MET A 1 -2.71 13.01 -20.40
CA MET A 1 -3.11 12.93 -18.98
C MET A 1 -2.22 11.89 -18.33
N SER A 2 -1.25 12.32 -17.51
CA SER A 2 -0.29 11.40 -16.90
C SER A 2 -0.98 10.67 -15.74
N VAL A 3 -1.56 9.52 -16.03
CA VAL A 3 -1.99 8.58 -15.00
C VAL A 3 -0.74 7.97 -14.41
N SER A 4 -0.32 8.46 -13.24
CA SER A 4 0.60 7.75 -12.37
C SER A 4 -0.06 6.42 -12.03
N THR A 5 0.28 5.37 -12.77
CA THR A 5 -0.33 4.05 -12.62
C THR A 5 0.06 3.52 -11.25
N LEU A 6 -0.88 3.58 -10.31
CA LEU A 6 -0.74 2.90 -9.03
C LEU A 6 -0.65 1.41 -9.32
N LEU A 7 0.36 0.74 -8.74
CA LEU A 7 0.57 -0.70 -8.92
C LEU A 7 -0.57 -1.55 -8.36
N PHE A 8 -1.31 -1.02 -7.39
CA PHE A 8 -2.40 -1.73 -6.70
C PHE A 8 -3.56 -0.78 -6.44
N GLU A 9 -4.80 -1.28 -6.56
CA GLU A 9 -6.01 -0.52 -6.29
C GLU A 9 -6.69 -0.99 -5.00
N VAL A 10 -7.64 -0.20 -4.47
CA VAL A 10 -8.42 -0.61 -3.31
C VAL A 10 -9.24 -1.84 -3.66
N GLY A 11 -9.05 -2.92 -2.88
CA GLY A 11 -9.67 -4.20 -3.10
C GLY A 11 -8.70 -5.28 -3.57
N ASP A 12 -7.52 -4.90 -4.11
CA ASP A 12 -6.50 -5.85 -4.56
C ASP A 12 -5.91 -6.68 -3.43
N TYR A 13 -5.51 -7.90 -3.79
CA TYR A 13 -4.76 -8.80 -2.91
C TYR A 13 -3.28 -8.71 -3.22
N VAL A 14 -2.48 -8.48 -2.17
CA VAL A 14 -1.04 -8.36 -2.26
C VAL A 14 -0.37 -9.34 -1.31
N VAL A 15 0.81 -9.84 -1.70
CA VAL A 15 1.60 -10.74 -0.85
C VAL A 15 2.75 -9.95 -0.26
N TYR A 16 2.79 -9.85 1.08
CA TYR A 16 3.90 -9.26 1.79
C TYR A 16 4.76 -10.39 2.39
N PRO A 17 6.05 -10.54 2.00
CA PRO A 17 6.86 -11.73 2.30
C PRO A 17 6.87 -12.19 3.76
N LYS A 18 6.73 -11.28 4.72
CA LYS A 18 6.71 -11.60 6.17
C LYS A 18 5.31 -11.81 6.76
N HIS A 19 4.28 -11.24 6.16
CA HIS A 19 2.91 -11.18 6.70
C HIS A 19 1.89 -12.00 5.90
N GLY A 20 2.29 -12.50 4.73
CA GLY A 20 1.44 -13.29 3.86
C GLY A 20 0.51 -12.42 3.01
N VAL A 21 -0.71 -12.88 2.78
CA VAL A 21 -1.67 -12.20 1.92
C VAL A 21 -2.38 -11.10 2.69
N GLY A 22 -2.24 -9.87 2.22
CA GLY A 22 -3.00 -8.70 2.66
C GLY A 22 -3.93 -8.22 1.56
N ARG A 23 -4.93 -7.43 1.93
CA ARG A 23 -5.82 -6.75 1.00
C ARG A 23 -5.66 -5.25 1.10
N VAL A 24 -5.55 -4.54 -0.01
CA VAL A 24 -5.57 -3.08 -0.03
C VAL A 24 -6.97 -2.64 0.36
N ILE A 25 -7.09 -1.93 1.48
CA ILE A 25 -8.38 -1.41 1.95
C ILE A 25 -8.54 0.08 1.67
N GLU A 26 -7.45 0.82 1.51
CA GLU A 26 -7.47 2.26 1.28
C GLU A 26 -6.12 2.75 0.72
N LEU A 27 -6.15 3.85 -0.03
CA LEU A 27 -4.97 4.64 -0.38
C LEU A 27 -5.00 5.94 0.43
N GLN A 28 -4.03 6.12 1.33
CA GLN A 28 -3.95 7.29 2.19
C GLN A 28 -2.89 8.26 1.66
N ARG A 29 -3.19 9.57 1.64
CA ARG A 29 -2.20 10.62 1.40
C ARG A 29 -1.80 11.28 2.70
N SER A 30 -0.50 11.37 2.97
CA SER A 30 0.04 11.98 4.17
C SER A 30 1.19 12.90 3.80
N GLU A 31 1.24 14.08 4.41
CA GLU A 31 2.35 15.02 4.23
C GLU A 31 3.41 14.76 5.30
N ILE A 32 4.64 14.41 4.90
CA ILE A 32 5.77 14.19 5.81
C ILE A 32 6.91 15.10 5.35
N ALA A 33 7.39 15.96 6.26
CA ALA A 33 8.47 16.92 5.98
C ALA A 33 8.20 17.83 4.77
N GLY A 34 6.93 18.24 4.55
CA GLY A 34 6.52 19.08 3.42
C GLY A 34 6.41 18.35 2.08
N MET A 35 6.56 17.03 2.07
CA MET A 35 6.38 16.18 0.89
C MET A 35 5.09 15.37 1.01
N GLN A 36 4.25 15.42 -0.02
CA GLN A 36 3.04 14.61 -0.14
C GLN A 36 3.45 13.16 -0.46
N LEU A 37 3.11 12.21 0.42
CA LEU A 37 3.36 10.79 0.26
C LEU A 37 2.06 10.02 0.17
N GLU A 38 1.99 9.10 -0.76
CA GLU A 38 0.90 8.13 -0.89
C GLU A 38 1.29 6.84 -0.17
N LEU A 39 0.36 6.29 0.61
CA LEU A 39 0.51 5.12 1.46
C LEU A 39 -0.60 4.11 1.12
N TYR A 40 -0.24 2.90 0.73
CA TYR A 40 -1.18 1.78 0.68
C TYR A 40 -1.51 1.32 2.08
N VAL A 41 -2.80 1.27 2.40
CA VAL A 41 -3.30 0.69 3.65
C VAL A 41 -3.69 -0.76 3.37
N LEU A 42 -2.89 -1.68 3.87
CA LEU A 42 -3.07 -3.13 3.72
C LEU A 42 -3.67 -3.71 4.98
N ARG A 43 -4.67 -4.57 4.84
CA ARG A 43 -5.26 -5.34 5.94
C ARG A 43 -4.91 -6.80 5.80
N PHE A 44 -4.27 -7.35 6.82
CA PHE A 44 -3.96 -8.76 6.94
C PHE A 44 -5.01 -9.42 7.83
N GLU A 45 -5.96 -10.15 7.24
CA GLU A 45 -7.07 -10.75 7.98
C GLU A 45 -6.59 -11.81 8.99
N LYS A 46 -5.54 -12.55 8.64
CA LYS A 46 -4.97 -13.60 9.48
C LYS A 46 -4.37 -13.06 10.78
N GLU A 47 -3.69 -11.92 10.71
CA GLU A 47 -3.03 -11.27 11.86
C GLU A 47 -3.91 -10.17 12.49
N LYS A 48 -5.09 -9.88 11.92
CA LYS A 48 -5.93 -8.70 12.22
C LYS A 48 -5.11 -7.40 12.28
N MET A 49 -4.10 -7.30 11.43
CA MET A 49 -3.12 -6.21 11.44
C MET A 49 -3.34 -5.31 10.22
N THR A 50 -3.15 -4.01 10.39
CA THR A 50 -3.13 -3.03 9.29
C THR A 50 -1.71 -2.51 9.10
N LEU A 51 -1.17 -2.64 7.89
CA LEU A 51 0.16 -2.15 7.53
C LEU A 51 -0.01 -0.96 6.57
N ARG A 52 0.83 0.06 6.71
CA ARG A 52 0.87 1.20 5.78
C ARG A 52 2.20 1.18 5.04
N VAL A 53 2.14 1.05 3.72
CA VAL A 53 3.33 0.93 2.88
C VAL A 53 3.37 2.11 1.90
N PRO A 54 4.43 2.93 1.88
CA PRO A 54 4.54 4.01 0.90
C PRO A 54 4.58 3.45 -0.52
N THR A 55 3.78 4.04 -1.40
CA THR A 55 3.68 3.66 -2.82
C THR A 55 5.07 3.67 -3.48
N ASN A 56 5.91 4.64 -3.14
CA ASN A 56 7.29 4.79 -3.64
C ASN A 56 8.23 3.62 -3.29
N LYS A 57 7.91 2.77 -2.30
CA LYS A 57 8.69 1.56 -1.96
C LYS A 57 8.04 0.27 -2.47
N ALA A 58 6.81 0.33 -2.97
CA ALA A 58 6.09 -0.85 -3.43
C ALA A 58 6.67 -1.43 -4.74
N GLU A 59 7.42 -0.65 -5.51
CA GLU A 59 8.11 -1.11 -6.74
C GLU A 59 9.24 -2.14 -6.48
N GLY A 60 9.69 -2.30 -5.23
CA GLY A 60 10.82 -3.19 -4.88
C GLY A 60 10.42 -4.58 -4.39
N VAL A 61 9.13 -4.91 -4.36
CA VAL A 61 8.60 -6.19 -3.87
C VAL A 61 7.85 -6.90 -5.00
N GLY A 62 8.59 -7.21 -6.07
CA GLY A 62 8.18 -8.10 -7.16
C GLY A 62 8.96 -9.39 -7.13
#